data_AF-D8U9T0-F1
#
_entry.id   AF-D8U9T0-F1
#
_cell.length_a   1.000
_cell.length_b   1.000
_cell.length_c   1.000
_cell.angle_alpha   90.00
_cell.angle_beta   90.00
_cell.angle_gamma   90.00
#
_symmetry.space_group_name_H-M   'P 1'
#
loop_
_entity.id
_entity.type
_entity.pdbx_description
1 polymer ?
#
loop_
_entity_poly.entity_id
_entity_poly.type
_entity_poly.pdbx_seq_one_letter_code
_entity_poly.pdbx_strand_id
1 'polypeptide(L)'
;MAKSLRCGVCGILLRNVAEAQSHGEVTGHSSFEETTEVIKVMKCVTCGKPCRTDAERDMHKRFTGHTEYVEETAQATLNTEQEMKEARDAMEEDADILRASLGKPPRAKGAAAAAGTSDTDAGGGCEAGTSGGEMVPAEVPEVLLKEMEEMGFARNRAVRAIWFSKAVTSVEAAVNWLLEHDTDPDVDEPLMVKKADLESSAGISGAGDEEGSGKEPVDPVEARRKAEELIRKAREKREKEEKELERQRELERIRAGKEMQKMREKDEELALKRIAEQRKREKEEEARAREELRKKLEEDRKERRRRLGLPEELTEEEKAREAEKRKKQEEEEAAKKAFSYVKPVSALSKMRTQLVDLKKAHAAGAAGGSGEAAFKTACETMMRYLGNIAASPGEEKFRTIRLGNAAFQQRVASLPGAVDFLVTCGFEKKDDALVMLPEKLNVELLRGAGGALDEALTNPFFGAL
;
A
#
# COMPACT_ATOMS: atom_id res chain seq x y z
N MET A 1 -22.43 -24.80 29.09
CA MET A 1 -21.19 -24.80 28.27
C MET A 1 -21.56 -25.17 26.85
N ALA A 2 -21.08 -24.42 25.88
CA ALA A 2 -21.22 -24.73 24.48
C ALA A 2 -20.49 -26.04 24.13
N LYS A 3 -20.96 -26.71 23.07
CA LYS A 3 -20.33 -27.93 22.52
C LYS A 3 -19.90 -27.76 21.07
N SER A 4 -20.45 -26.77 20.37
CA SER A 4 -19.99 -26.32 19.06
C SER A 4 -20.37 -24.86 18.81
N LEU A 5 -19.66 -24.20 17.90
CA LEU A 5 -20.02 -22.90 17.36
C LEU A 5 -20.80 -23.11 16.06
N ARG A 6 -22.01 -22.56 15.92
CA ARG A 6 -22.78 -22.57 14.68
C ARG A 6 -22.50 -21.28 13.91
N CYS A 7 -22.15 -21.37 12.63
CA CYS A 7 -22.17 -20.19 11.77
C CYS A 7 -23.63 -19.78 11.46
N GLY A 8 -24.02 -18.55 11.81
CA GLY A 8 -25.38 -18.04 11.62
C GLY A 8 -25.81 -17.90 10.15
N VAL A 9 -24.85 -17.85 9.22
CA VAL A 9 -25.09 -17.67 7.78
C VAL A 9 -25.29 -19.01 7.04
N CYS A 10 -24.48 -20.03 7.35
CA CYS A 10 -24.52 -21.33 6.65
C CYS A 10 -24.92 -22.53 7.53
N GLY A 11 -25.19 -22.34 8.81
CA GLY A 11 -25.60 -23.39 9.74
C GLY A 11 -24.53 -24.44 10.07
N ILE A 12 -23.31 -24.32 9.54
CA ILE A 12 -22.22 -25.27 9.80
C ILE A 12 -21.81 -25.20 11.27
N LEU A 13 -21.74 -26.36 11.91
CA LEU A 13 -21.22 -26.54 13.26
C LEU A 13 -19.69 -26.70 13.24
N LEU A 14 -19.00 -25.91 14.04
CA LEU A 14 -17.55 -25.71 14.11
C LEU A 14 -17.04 -26.09 15.50
N ARG A 15 -15.89 -26.76 15.56
CA ARG A 15 -15.40 -27.47 16.75
C ARG A 15 -14.75 -26.58 17.79
N ASN A 16 -14.18 -25.44 17.41
CA ASN A 16 -13.48 -24.53 18.31
C ASN A 16 -13.37 -23.13 17.69
N VAL A 17 -12.85 -22.15 18.43
CA VAL A 17 -12.73 -20.76 17.96
C VAL A 17 -11.80 -20.65 16.75
N ALA A 18 -10.73 -21.44 16.68
CA ALA A 18 -9.82 -21.46 15.53
C ALA A 18 -10.49 -21.96 14.23
N GLU A 19 -11.34 -22.99 14.32
CA GLU A 19 -12.11 -23.47 13.17
C GLU A 19 -13.15 -22.43 12.74
N ALA A 20 -13.75 -21.67 13.68
CA ALA A 20 -14.60 -20.54 13.37
C ALA A 20 -13.87 -19.39 12.66
N GLN A 21 -12.65 -19.04 13.11
CA GLN A 21 -11.80 -18.04 12.44
C GLN A 21 -11.45 -18.48 11.00
N SER A 22 -10.92 -19.69 10.81
CA SER A 22 -10.59 -20.19 9.47
C SER A 22 -11.81 -20.34 8.55
N HIS A 23 -12.97 -20.73 9.10
CA HIS A 23 -14.24 -20.74 8.38
C HIS A 23 -14.63 -19.32 7.94
N GLY A 24 -14.49 -18.33 8.82
CA GLY A 24 -14.75 -16.92 8.52
C GLY A 24 -13.81 -16.34 7.46
N GLU A 25 -12.53 -16.70 7.49
CA GLU A 25 -11.55 -16.29 6.46
C GLU A 25 -11.84 -16.90 5.09
N VAL A 26 -12.22 -18.18 5.04
CA VAL A 26 -12.49 -18.91 3.78
C VAL A 26 -13.86 -18.57 3.18
N THR A 27 -14.88 -18.33 4.02
CA THR A 27 -16.26 -18.10 3.55
C THR A 27 -16.74 -16.65 3.66
N GLY A 28 -16.01 -15.79 4.36
CA GLY A 28 -16.42 -14.41 4.65
C GLY A 28 -17.51 -14.29 5.72
N HIS A 29 -17.87 -15.38 6.42
CA HIS A 29 -18.94 -15.36 7.42
C HIS A 29 -18.41 -14.90 8.78
N SER A 30 -19.03 -13.87 9.36
CA SER A 30 -18.63 -13.28 10.66
C SER A 30 -19.59 -13.57 11.82
N SER A 31 -20.78 -14.13 11.54
CA SER A 31 -21.77 -14.48 12.56
C SER A 31 -21.55 -15.92 13.04
N PHE A 32 -21.23 -16.06 14.33
CA PHE A 32 -21.07 -17.34 15.03
C PHE A 32 -21.85 -17.32 16.35
N GLU A 33 -22.63 -18.36 16.58
CA GLU A 33 -23.48 -18.54 17.76
C GLU A 33 -23.02 -19.76 18.56
N GLU A 34 -22.96 -19.63 19.89
CA GLU A 34 -22.68 -20.77 20.76
C GLU A 34 -23.86 -21.75 20.80
N THR A 35 -23.62 -23.02 20.48
CA THR A 35 -24.66 -24.06 20.46
C THR A 35 -24.29 -25.28 21.31
N THR A 36 -25.32 -25.95 21.81
CA THR A 36 -25.20 -27.18 22.62
C THR A 36 -25.23 -28.46 21.79
N GLU A 37 -25.32 -28.32 20.46
CA GLU A 37 -25.27 -29.41 19.50
C GLU A 37 -23.86 -30.01 19.43
N VAL A 38 -23.78 -31.33 19.20
CA VAL A 38 -22.53 -32.07 19.15
C VAL A 38 -22.22 -32.42 17.69
N ILE A 39 -21.01 -32.08 17.26
CA ILE A 39 -20.54 -32.38 15.90
C ILE A 39 -20.33 -33.89 15.78
N LYS A 40 -21.22 -34.53 15.01
CA LYS A 40 -21.08 -35.92 14.60
C LYS A 40 -19.96 -36.02 13.56
N VAL A 41 -18.98 -36.88 13.81
CA VAL A 41 -17.89 -37.15 12.85
C VAL A 41 -17.90 -38.63 12.53
N MET A 42 -17.98 -38.97 11.25
CA MET A 42 -17.98 -40.35 10.77
C MET A 42 -16.55 -40.78 10.51
N LYS A 43 -15.95 -41.64 11.35
CA LYS A 43 -14.61 -42.19 11.08
C LYS A 43 -14.71 -43.47 10.27
N CYS A 44 -13.96 -43.54 9.17
CA CYS A 44 -13.79 -44.75 8.38
C CYS A 44 -13.04 -45.81 9.20
N VAL A 45 -13.59 -47.01 9.36
CA VAL A 45 -13.01 -48.09 10.20
C VAL A 45 -11.68 -48.57 9.64
N THR A 46 -11.59 -48.70 8.31
CA THR A 46 -10.42 -49.29 7.62
C THR A 46 -9.19 -48.38 7.61
N CYS A 47 -9.36 -47.05 7.69
CA CYS A 47 -8.23 -46.11 7.58
C CYS A 47 -8.28 -44.91 8.54
N GLY A 48 -9.19 -44.93 9.53
CA GLY A 48 -9.32 -43.89 10.57
C GLY A 48 -9.71 -42.49 10.10
N LYS A 49 -9.93 -42.26 8.80
CA LYS A 49 -10.11 -40.92 8.25
C LYS A 49 -11.48 -40.36 8.67
N PRO A 50 -11.53 -39.16 9.29
CA PRO A 50 -12.78 -38.52 9.67
C PRO A 50 -13.45 -37.85 8.47
N CYS A 51 -14.72 -38.18 8.24
CA CYS A 51 -15.63 -37.51 7.31
C CYS A 51 -16.67 -36.74 8.14
N ARG A 52 -16.82 -35.44 7.88
CA ARG A 52 -17.77 -34.55 8.58
C ARG A 52 -19.15 -34.53 7.91
N THR A 53 -19.20 -34.77 6.61
CA THR A 53 -20.43 -34.73 5.80
C THR A 53 -20.70 -36.07 5.11
N ASP A 54 -21.98 -36.31 4.78
CA ASP A 54 -22.38 -37.46 3.97
C ASP A 54 -21.69 -37.48 2.60
N ALA A 55 -21.48 -36.29 2.01
CA ALA A 55 -20.76 -36.12 0.75
C ALA A 55 -19.27 -36.51 0.86
N GLU A 56 -18.58 -36.14 1.95
CA GLU A 56 -17.20 -36.57 2.20
C GLU A 56 -17.12 -38.09 2.39
N ARG A 57 -18.09 -38.71 3.08
CA ARG A 57 -18.16 -40.17 3.23
C ARG A 57 -18.35 -40.86 1.89
N ASP A 58 -19.26 -40.35 1.06
CA ASP A 58 -19.53 -40.93 -0.27
C ASP A 58 -18.35 -40.73 -1.23
N MET A 59 -17.65 -39.60 -1.18
CA MET A 59 -16.38 -39.42 -1.88
C MET A 59 -15.32 -40.39 -1.36
N HIS A 60 -15.12 -40.50 -0.04
CA HIS A 60 -14.16 -41.42 0.55
C HIS A 60 -14.43 -42.87 0.12
N LYS A 61 -15.69 -43.30 0.17
CA LYS A 61 -16.16 -44.62 -0.29
C LYS A 61 -15.90 -44.85 -1.79
N ARG A 62 -16.08 -43.83 -2.64
CA ARG A 62 -15.80 -43.93 -4.09
C ARG A 62 -14.31 -43.97 -4.42
N PHE A 63 -13.47 -43.22 -3.69
CA PHE A 63 -12.03 -43.12 -3.97
C PHE A 63 -11.18 -44.19 -3.29
N THR A 64 -11.61 -44.73 -2.13
CA THR A 64 -10.85 -45.72 -1.36
C THR A 64 -11.51 -47.10 -1.30
N GLY A 65 -12.78 -47.22 -1.69
CA GLY A 65 -13.56 -48.45 -1.56
C GLY A 65 -14.03 -48.75 -0.12
N HIS A 66 -13.66 -47.96 0.88
CA HIS A 66 -14.03 -48.25 2.27
C HIS A 66 -15.52 -47.96 2.54
N THR A 67 -16.23 -48.97 3.06
CA THR A 67 -17.69 -48.97 3.25
C THR A 67 -18.12 -48.84 4.71
N GLU A 68 -17.23 -49.08 5.66
CA GLU A 68 -17.53 -49.15 7.09
C GLU A 68 -17.11 -47.85 7.81
N TYR A 69 -18.06 -47.23 8.51
CA TYR A 69 -17.86 -45.98 9.25
C TYR A 69 -18.54 -46.08 10.61
N VAL A 70 -17.89 -45.55 11.64
CA VAL A 70 -18.42 -45.44 13.01
C VAL A 70 -18.69 -43.96 13.32
N GLU A 71 -19.83 -43.65 13.94
CA GLU A 71 -20.08 -42.30 14.47
C GLU A 71 -19.22 -42.10 15.72
N GLU A 72 -18.34 -41.10 15.72
CA GLU A 72 -17.62 -40.68 16.92
C GLU A 72 -18.05 -39.24 17.26
N THR A 73 -18.83 -39.10 18.33
CA THR A 73 -19.21 -37.81 18.87
C THR A 73 -18.09 -37.29 19.76
N ALA A 74 -17.37 -36.26 19.31
CA ALA A 74 -16.35 -35.60 20.12
C ALA A 74 -17.01 -34.88 21.31
N GLN A 75 -16.98 -35.50 22.49
CA GLN A 75 -17.58 -34.98 23.72
C GLN A 75 -16.60 -34.02 24.44
N ALA A 76 -16.14 -33.00 23.73
CA ALA A 76 -15.37 -31.90 24.30
C ALA A 76 -16.31 -30.74 24.65
N THR A 77 -16.21 -30.21 25.87
CA THR A 77 -16.86 -28.96 26.26
C THR A 77 -15.98 -27.79 25.84
N LEU A 78 -16.54 -26.84 25.08
CA LEU A 78 -15.79 -25.67 24.66
C LEU A 78 -15.77 -24.63 25.77
N ASN A 79 -14.56 -24.19 26.11
CA ASN A 79 -14.30 -23.06 26.99
C ASN A 79 -13.76 -21.91 26.14
N THR A 80 -14.68 -21.15 25.54
CA THR A 80 -14.37 -20.07 24.59
C THR A 80 -13.51 -18.97 25.22
N GLU A 81 -13.66 -18.71 26.53
CA GLU A 81 -12.82 -17.78 27.30
C GLU A 81 -11.36 -18.25 27.40
N GLN A 82 -11.14 -19.54 27.67
CA GLN A 82 -9.80 -20.11 27.73
C GLN A 82 -9.13 -20.16 26.35
N GLU A 83 -9.84 -20.56 25.29
CA GLU A 83 -9.31 -20.57 23.92
C GLU A 83 -8.94 -19.14 23.44
N MET A 84 -9.76 -18.13 23.76
CA MET A 84 -9.42 -16.73 23.44
C MET A 84 -8.20 -16.22 24.22
N LYS A 85 -8.03 -16.67 25.47
CA LYS A 85 -6.84 -16.34 26.27
C LYS A 85 -5.59 -16.99 25.69
N GLU A 86 -5.63 -18.29 25.37
CA GLU A 86 -4.50 -19.01 24.77
C GLU A 86 -4.11 -18.42 23.40
N ALA A 87 -5.08 -18.04 22.57
CA ALA A 87 -4.83 -17.34 21.31
C ALA A 87 -4.19 -15.95 21.50
N ARG A 88 -4.61 -15.20 22.53
CA ARG A 88 -4.03 -13.90 22.89
C ARG A 88 -2.60 -14.04 23.41
N ASP A 89 -2.35 -15.01 24.27
CA ASP A 89 -1.03 -15.29 24.84
C ASP A 89 -0.04 -15.72 23.73
N ALA A 90 -0.49 -16.52 22.76
CA ALA A 90 0.30 -16.88 21.57
C ALA A 90 0.63 -15.67 20.67
N MET A 91 -0.33 -14.76 20.45
CA MET A 91 -0.07 -13.52 19.71
C MET A 91 0.91 -12.59 20.44
N GLU A 92 0.93 -12.57 21.77
CA GLU A 92 1.90 -11.81 22.56
C GLU A 92 3.31 -12.43 22.46
N GLU A 93 3.42 -13.76 22.40
CA GLU A 93 4.68 -14.47 22.18
C GLU A 93 5.27 -14.22 20.78
N ASP A 94 4.46 -14.30 19.71
CA ASP A 94 4.90 -13.92 18.35
C ASP A 94 5.31 -12.44 18.26
N ALA A 95 4.60 -11.54 18.95
CA ALA A 95 4.94 -10.13 19.03
C ALA A 95 6.27 -9.88 19.76
N ASP A 96 6.59 -10.66 20.81
CA ASP A 96 7.87 -10.57 21.50
C ASP A 96 9.02 -11.25 20.74
N ILE A 97 8.77 -12.30 19.94
CA ILE A 97 9.74 -12.85 18.97
C ILE A 97 10.12 -11.77 17.94
N LEU A 98 9.12 -11.10 17.35
CA LEU A 98 9.34 -9.97 16.44
C LEU A 98 10.12 -8.83 17.12
N ARG A 99 9.80 -8.51 18.38
CA ARG A 99 10.50 -7.49 19.17
C ARG A 99 11.97 -7.84 19.43
N ALA A 100 12.26 -9.11 19.74
CA ALA A 100 13.61 -9.61 19.94
C ALA A 100 14.44 -9.50 18.64
N SER A 101 13.84 -9.79 17.47
CA SER A 101 14.49 -9.60 16.16
C SER A 101 14.87 -8.13 15.89
N LEU A 102 14.14 -7.18 16.50
CA LEU A 102 14.37 -5.73 16.41
C LEU A 102 15.24 -5.19 17.57
N GLY A 103 15.87 -6.06 18.35
CA GLY A 103 16.80 -5.68 19.42
C GLY A 103 16.15 -4.91 20.59
N LYS A 104 14.84 -5.03 20.80
CA LYS A 104 14.15 -4.51 22.01
C LYS A 104 13.94 -5.64 23.02
N PRO A 105 14.04 -5.37 24.33
CA PRO A 105 13.70 -6.36 25.36
C PRO A 105 12.20 -6.69 25.32
N PRO A 106 11.80 -7.96 25.62
CA PRO A 106 10.39 -8.38 25.68
C PRO A 106 9.59 -7.54 26.68
N ARG A 107 8.27 -7.49 26.52
CA ARG A 107 7.42 -6.82 27.51
C ARG A 107 7.41 -7.67 28.79
N ALA A 108 7.62 -7.02 29.93
CA ALA A 108 7.44 -7.69 31.22
C ALA A 108 5.97 -8.09 31.38
N LYS A 109 5.69 -9.41 31.39
CA LYS A 109 4.33 -9.93 31.62
C LYS A 109 3.85 -9.45 33.00
N GLY A 110 2.86 -8.56 33.01
CA GLY A 110 2.32 -7.96 34.23
C GLY A 110 1.52 -8.96 35.04
N ALA A 111 2.11 -9.49 36.10
CA ALA A 111 1.40 -10.37 37.04
C ALA A 111 0.39 -9.57 37.86
N ALA A 112 -0.90 -9.73 37.55
CA ALA A 112 -1.96 -9.32 38.46
C ALA A 112 -2.05 -10.35 39.61
N ALA A 113 -1.87 -9.90 40.85
CA ALA A 113 -2.12 -10.68 42.05
C ALA A 113 -2.85 -9.81 43.08
N ALA A 114 -3.79 -10.43 43.80
CA ALA A 114 -4.77 -9.73 44.64
C ALA A 114 -4.23 -9.40 46.06
N ALA A 115 -5.01 -8.56 46.74
CA ALA A 115 -4.88 -8.04 48.10
C ALA A 115 -4.39 -9.01 49.20
N GLY A 116 -3.75 -8.45 50.25
CA GLY A 116 -3.75 -9.09 51.58
C GLY A 116 -2.62 -8.75 52.58
N THR A 117 -2.69 -7.57 53.23
CA THR A 117 -2.37 -7.30 54.66
C THR A 117 -1.01 -7.67 55.32
N SER A 118 -0.60 -6.83 56.28
CA SER A 118 0.37 -7.05 57.40
C SER A 118 1.86 -7.21 57.05
N ASP A 119 2.84 -6.77 57.84
CA ASP A 119 3.00 -5.67 58.83
C ASP A 119 4.52 -5.50 59.11
N THR A 120 4.96 -4.54 59.95
CA THR A 120 6.36 -4.24 60.35
C THR A 120 7.26 -3.60 59.25
N ASP A 121 8.18 -2.66 59.53
CA ASP A 121 8.67 -2.05 60.79
C ASP A 121 9.06 -0.54 60.61
N ALA A 122 9.33 0.15 61.72
CA ALA A 122 9.77 1.55 61.87
C ALA A 122 11.17 1.87 61.25
N GLY A 123 11.62 3.13 61.11
CA GLY A 123 11.02 4.44 61.41
C GLY A 123 12.02 5.61 61.29
N GLY A 124 11.52 6.85 61.40
CA GLY A 124 12.26 8.13 61.24
C GLY A 124 11.88 8.85 59.92
N GLY A 125 11.27 10.05 59.88
CA GLY A 125 11.30 11.19 60.81
C GLY A 125 12.36 12.20 60.34
N CYS A 126 12.13 13.48 60.09
CA CYS A 126 11.00 14.40 60.30
C CYS A 126 11.00 15.47 59.16
N GLU A 127 10.13 16.48 59.02
CA GLU A 127 9.09 17.09 59.90
C GLU A 127 7.72 17.15 59.18
N ALA A 128 6.92 18.21 59.41
CA ALA A 128 5.61 18.45 58.79
C ALA A 128 5.45 19.92 58.34
N GLY A 129 4.70 20.14 57.25
CA GLY A 129 4.25 21.45 56.80
C GLY A 129 2.75 21.42 56.52
N THR A 130 1.93 21.73 57.53
CA THR A 130 0.47 21.72 57.39
C THR A 130 -0.03 23.02 56.75
N SER A 131 -0.91 22.91 55.76
CA SER A 131 -1.76 24.02 55.29
C SER A 131 -3.10 23.48 54.84
N GLY A 132 -3.96 23.16 55.81
CA GLY A 132 -5.37 22.86 55.56
C GLY A 132 -6.07 24.08 54.95
N GLY A 133 -6.21 24.08 53.62
CA GLY A 133 -7.07 25.01 52.92
C GLY A 133 -8.52 24.54 53.00
N GLU A 134 -9.38 25.37 53.56
CA GLU A 134 -10.83 25.19 53.58
C GLU A 134 -11.36 25.01 52.15
N MET A 135 -11.88 23.82 51.84
CA MET A 135 -12.55 23.54 50.56
C MET A 135 -14.00 24.01 50.66
N VAL A 136 -14.39 24.90 49.76
CA VAL A 136 -15.72 25.50 49.72
C VAL A 136 -16.37 25.12 48.37
N PRO A 137 -17.68 24.84 48.32
CA PRO A 137 -18.38 24.64 47.05
C PRO A 137 -18.19 25.84 46.11
N ALA A 138 -18.08 25.60 44.80
CA ALA A 138 -17.96 26.66 43.82
C ALA A 138 -19.19 27.59 43.84
N GLU A 139 -19.00 28.86 44.22
CA GLU A 139 -20.03 29.88 44.06
C GLU A 139 -20.13 30.29 42.59
N VAL A 140 -21.36 30.22 42.06
CA VAL A 140 -21.72 30.38 40.66
C VAL A 140 -22.92 31.32 40.58
N PRO A 141 -23.05 32.20 39.58
CA PRO A 141 -24.17 33.13 39.48
C PRO A 141 -25.54 32.43 39.58
N GLU A 142 -26.29 32.72 40.66
CA GLU A 142 -27.56 32.03 40.97
C GLU A 142 -28.60 32.14 39.85
N VAL A 143 -28.57 33.25 39.08
CA VAL A 143 -29.46 33.47 37.94
C VAL A 143 -29.25 32.40 36.86
N LEU A 144 -28.00 32.18 36.43
CA LEU A 144 -27.66 31.18 35.41
C LEU A 144 -27.89 29.75 35.94
N LEU A 145 -27.59 29.52 37.21
CA LEU A 145 -27.84 28.23 37.85
C LEU A 145 -29.34 27.90 37.85
N LYS A 146 -30.19 28.88 38.17
CA LYS A 146 -31.65 28.71 38.15
C LYS A 146 -32.18 28.50 36.72
N GLU A 147 -31.66 29.22 35.73
CA GLU A 147 -32.03 29.01 34.32
C GLU A 147 -31.65 27.60 33.83
N MET A 148 -30.51 27.05 34.27
CA MET A 148 -30.13 25.66 33.98
C MET A 148 -30.96 24.62 34.75
N GLU A 149 -31.35 24.89 36.00
CA GLU A 149 -32.30 24.06 36.76
C GLU A 149 -33.70 24.07 36.11
N GLU A 150 -34.18 25.22 35.62
CA GLU A 150 -35.46 25.37 34.91
C GLU A 150 -35.46 24.64 33.54
N MET A 151 -34.31 24.50 32.89
CA MET A 151 -34.13 23.62 31.71
C MET A 151 -33.98 22.12 32.05
N GLY A 152 -33.96 21.75 33.32
CA GLY A 152 -33.90 20.36 33.77
C GLY A 152 -32.50 19.75 33.92
N PHE A 153 -31.44 20.56 33.94
CA PHE A 153 -30.09 20.07 34.27
C PHE A 153 -29.93 19.92 35.79
N ALA A 154 -29.22 18.88 36.23
CA ALA A 154 -28.91 18.67 37.64
C ALA A 154 -28.02 19.80 38.20
N ARG A 155 -28.26 20.23 39.45
CA ARG A 155 -27.56 21.37 40.07
C ARG A 155 -26.03 21.27 40.01
N ASN A 156 -25.46 20.10 40.36
CA ASN A 156 -24.00 19.89 40.33
C ASN A 156 -23.41 20.02 38.91
N ARG A 157 -24.13 19.47 37.93
CA ARG A 157 -23.82 19.54 36.50
C ARG A 157 -23.86 20.98 35.99
N ALA A 158 -24.87 21.77 36.38
CA ALA A 158 -24.95 23.19 36.09
C ALA A 158 -23.81 24.00 36.74
N VAL A 159 -23.50 23.76 38.02
CA VAL A 159 -22.37 24.39 38.73
C VAL A 159 -21.05 24.14 38.01
N ARG A 160 -20.74 22.88 37.68
CA ARG A 160 -19.54 22.50 36.90
C ARG A 160 -19.52 23.21 35.54
N ALA A 161 -20.63 23.18 34.81
CA ALA A 161 -20.73 23.77 33.49
C ALA A 161 -20.46 25.27 33.48
N ILE A 162 -21.10 26.04 34.38
CA ILE A 162 -20.93 27.49 34.45
C ILE A 162 -19.52 27.84 34.92
N TRP A 163 -18.96 27.07 35.87
CA TRP A 163 -17.59 27.27 36.36
C TRP A 163 -16.51 27.03 35.28
N PHE A 164 -16.57 25.91 34.56
CA PHE A 164 -15.57 25.57 33.54
C PHE A 164 -15.75 26.36 32.23
N SER A 165 -16.99 26.65 31.81
CA SER A 165 -17.27 27.55 30.68
C SER A 165 -16.93 29.02 30.98
N LYS A 166 -16.78 29.40 32.26
CA LYS A 166 -16.59 30.78 32.74
C LYS A 166 -17.71 31.71 32.26
N ALA A 167 -18.92 31.18 32.13
CA ALA A 167 -20.08 31.92 31.69
C ALA A 167 -20.52 32.94 32.75
N VAL A 168 -20.46 34.24 32.41
CA VAL A 168 -20.85 35.33 33.32
C VAL A 168 -22.30 35.77 33.10
N THR A 169 -22.81 35.67 31.86
CA THR A 169 -24.13 36.20 31.46
C THR A 169 -24.88 35.37 30.41
N SER A 170 -24.34 34.25 29.93
CA SER A 170 -24.98 33.43 28.88
C SER A 170 -24.98 31.96 29.24
N VAL A 171 -26.19 31.39 29.25
CA VAL A 171 -26.45 29.96 29.48
C VAL A 171 -25.92 29.09 28.33
N GLU A 172 -25.88 29.62 27.10
CA GLU A 172 -25.50 28.87 25.90
C GLU A 172 -24.06 28.31 25.99
N ALA A 173 -23.15 29.06 26.61
CA ALA A 173 -21.76 28.62 26.82
C ALA A 173 -21.65 27.46 27.81
N ALA A 174 -22.49 27.44 28.86
CA ALA A 174 -22.55 26.34 29.82
C ALA A 174 -23.23 25.09 29.20
N VAL A 175 -24.26 25.28 28.36
CA VAL A 175 -24.90 24.18 27.61
C VAL A 175 -23.94 23.58 26.58
N ASN A 176 -23.17 24.38 25.85
CA ASN A 176 -22.18 23.85 24.91
C ASN A 176 -21.08 23.05 25.64
N TRP A 177 -20.60 23.54 26.79
CA TRP A 177 -19.65 22.78 27.60
C TRP A 177 -20.23 21.43 28.05
N LEU A 178 -21.50 21.39 28.45
CA LEU A 178 -22.18 20.14 28.79
C LEU A 178 -22.33 19.19 27.61
N LEU A 179 -22.57 19.68 26.39
CA LEU A 179 -22.65 18.82 25.19
C LEU A 179 -21.30 18.19 24.83
N GLU A 180 -20.18 18.82 25.20
CA GLU A 180 -18.83 18.30 24.98
C GLU A 180 -18.37 17.33 26.10
N HIS A 181 -19.01 17.37 27.27
CA HIS A 181 -18.63 16.64 28.49
C HIS A 181 -19.85 15.94 29.14
N ASP A 182 -20.83 15.47 28.36
CA ASP A 182 -22.07 14.87 28.89
C ASP A 182 -21.89 13.44 29.44
N THR A 183 -20.79 12.81 29.03
CA THR A 183 -20.46 11.40 29.24
C THR A 183 -19.35 11.19 30.28
N ASP A 184 -18.79 12.27 30.82
CA ASP A 184 -17.77 12.23 31.87
C ASP A 184 -18.40 11.82 33.23
N PRO A 185 -17.89 10.76 33.89
CA PRO A 185 -18.56 10.14 35.04
C PRO A 185 -18.54 10.99 36.32
N ASP A 186 -17.73 12.04 36.38
CA ASP A 186 -17.59 12.98 37.50
C ASP A 186 -18.46 14.25 37.34
N VAL A 187 -19.19 14.40 36.23
CA VAL A 187 -19.99 15.60 35.89
C VAL A 187 -21.11 15.90 36.89
N ASP A 188 -21.63 14.89 37.57
CA ASP A 188 -22.65 15.04 38.60
C ASP A 188 -22.06 15.16 40.02
N GLU A 189 -20.72 15.10 40.17
CA GLU A 189 -20.03 15.18 41.47
C GLU A 189 -19.81 16.65 41.90
N PRO A 190 -20.04 17.01 43.19
CA PRO A 190 -19.93 18.39 43.66
C PRO A 190 -18.54 18.99 43.46
N LEU A 191 -18.47 20.12 42.75
CA LEU A 191 -17.22 20.82 42.48
C LEU A 191 -16.74 21.58 43.74
N MET A 192 -15.67 21.08 44.36
CA MET A 192 -14.96 21.77 45.44
C MET A 192 -13.78 22.56 44.90
N VAL A 193 -13.66 23.83 45.30
CA VAL A 193 -12.56 24.72 44.91
C VAL A 193 -11.85 25.27 46.13
N LYS A 194 -10.59 25.70 45.95
CA LYS A 194 -9.83 26.35 47.01
C LYS A 194 -10.30 27.79 47.13
N LYS A 195 -10.46 28.28 48.36
CA LYS A 195 -10.93 29.66 48.66
C LYS A 195 -10.20 30.78 47.88
N ALA A 196 -8.92 30.60 47.56
CA ALA A 196 -8.12 31.54 46.77
C ALA A 196 -8.57 31.67 45.29
N ASP A 197 -9.20 30.65 44.72
CA ASP A 197 -9.68 30.68 43.33
C ASP A 197 -11.02 31.45 43.20
N LEU A 198 -11.77 31.63 44.30
CA LEU A 198 -13.00 32.42 44.36
C LEU A 198 -12.73 33.93 44.45
N GLU A 199 -11.70 34.34 45.20
CA GLU A 199 -11.31 35.76 45.35
C GLU A 199 -10.77 36.38 44.04
N SER A 200 -10.40 35.55 43.06
CA SER A 200 -9.86 36.01 41.76
C SER A 200 -10.90 36.09 40.63
N SER A 201 -12.15 35.64 40.85
CA SER A 201 -13.25 35.76 39.89
C SER A 201 -14.28 36.86 40.22
N ALA A 202 -14.36 37.33 41.48
CA ALA A 202 -15.34 38.33 41.94
C ALA A 202 -15.00 39.80 41.58
N GLY A 203 -14.43 40.03 40.39
CA GLY A 203 -13.78 41.28 40.01
C GLY A 203 -14.57 42.19 39.06
N ILE A 204 -15.87 42.45 39.29
CA ILE A 204 -16.62 43.49 38.56
C ILE A 204 -17.83 44.04 39.34
N SER A 205 -18.05 45.35 39.18
CA SER A 205 -19.11 46.21 39.77
C SER A 205 -18.93 46.67 41.23
N GLY A 206 -19.18 47.96 41.48
CA GLY A 206 -19.14 48.60 42.80
C GLY A 206 -18.26 49.85 42.85
N ALA A 207 -18.82 51.03 42.55
CA ALA A 207 -18.18 52.31 42.84
C ALA A 207 -18.52 52.76 44.27
N GLY A 208 -17.53 53.31 44.98
CA GLY A 208 -17.72 53.91 46.30
C GLY A 208 -16.41 54.48 46.84
N ASP A 209 -16.41 55.77 47.19
CA ASP A 209 -15.31 56.47 47.85
C ASP A 209 -15.04 55.92 49.25
N GLU A 210 -13.76 55.77 49.65
CA GLU A 210 -13.24 56.34 50.90
C GLU A 210 -11.71 56.36 50.96
N GLU A 211 -11.18 57.18 51.88
CA GLU A 211 -9.76 57.58 51.94
C GLU A 211 -8.82 56.61 52.68
N GLY A 212 -7.56 56.60 52.24
CA GLY A 212 -6.44 56.92 53.14
C GLY A 212 -5.98 55.93 54.21
N SER A 213 -4.95 55.12 53.88
CA SER A 213 -3.71 54.94 54.68
C SER A 213 -2.81 53.97 53.90
N GLY A 214 -1.62 54.34 53.42
CA GLY A 214 -0.45 54.55 54.27
C GLY A 214 0.70 53.63 53.77
N LYS A 215 1.18 53.87 52.54
CA LYS A 215 2.35 53.18 51.98
C LYS A 215 3.59 54.06 52.07
N GLU A 216 4.64 53.54 52.70
CA GLU A 216 5.99 54.10 52.57
C GLU A 216 6.44 54.03 51.09
N PRO A 217 7.15 55.06 50.58
CA PRO A 217 7.44 55.17 49.16
C PRO A 217 8.64 54.30 48.76
N VAL A 218 8.37 53.11 48.23
CA VAL A 218 9.30 52.44 47.32
C VAL A 218 9.11 53.04 45.93
N ASP A 219 10.21 53.41 45.26
CA ASP A 219 10.19 54.18 44.02
C ASP A 219 9.28 53.54 42.93
N PRO A 220 8.23 54.25 42.46
CA PRO A 220 7.24 53.69 41.54
C PRO A 220 7.77 53.43 40.13
N VAL A 221 8.95 53.96 39.77
CA VAL A 221 9.60 53.73 38.47
C VAL A 221 10.31 52.38 38.45
N GLU A 222 11.00 52.01 39.54
CA GLU A 222 11.76 50.76 39.55
C GLU A 222 10.86 49.51 39.65
N ALA A 223 9.73 49.61 40.36
CA ALA A 223 8.71 48.57 40.41
C ALA A 223 8.07 48.31 39.04
N ARG A 224 7.76 49.38 38.28
CA ARG A 224 7.24 49.28 36.91
C ARG A 224 8.23 48.60 35.97
N ARG A 225 9.52 48.97 36.03
CA ARG A 225 10.58 48.34 35.21
C ARG A 225 10.74 46.84 35.49
N LYS A 226 10.62 46.42 36.76
CA LYS A 226 10.68 44.99 37.15
C LYS A 226 9.43 44.23 36.65
N ALA A 227 8.25 44.84 36.70
CA ALA A 227 7.02 44.26 36.14
C ALA A 227 7.10 44.12 34.60
N GLU A 228 7.59 45.14 33.90
CA GLU A 228 7.80 45.10 32.44
C GLU A 228 8.81 44.02 32.03
N GLU A 229 9.90 43.84 32.79
CA GLU A 229 10.88 42.77 32.54
C GLU A 229 10.27 41.37 32.72
N LEU A 230 9.42 41.17 33.74
CA LEU A 230 8.70 39.91 33.95
C LEU A 230 7.68 39.65 32.82
N ILE A 231 6.96 40.66 32.37
CA ILE A 231 6.04 40.56 31.21
C ILE A 231 6.83 40.21 29.94
N ARG A 232 8.00 40.82 29.71
CA ARG A 232 8.85 40.49 28.56
C ARG A 232 9.33 39.04 28.61
N LYS A 233 9.86 38.59 29.76
CA LYS A 233 10.28 37.18 29.95
C LYS A 233 9.11 36.19 29.78
N ALA A 234 7.90 36.55 30.23
CA ALA A 234 6.70 35.73 30.02
C ALA A 234 6.30 35.64 28.54
N ARG A 235 6.40 36.74 27.78
CA ARG A 235 6.17 36.73 26.32
C ARG A 235 7.23 35.92 25.58
N GLU A 236 8.52 36.12 25.89
CA GLU A 236 9.62 35.34 25.30
C GLU A 236 9.52 33.84 25.62
N LYS A 237 8.99 33.46 26.79
CA LYS A 237 8.73 32.05 27.15
C LYS A 237 7.57 31.47 26.33
N ARG A 238 6.44 32.17 26.24
CA ARG A 238 5.29 31.76 25.43
C ARG A 238 5.63 31.63 23.94
N GLU A 239 6.41 32.57 23.38
CA GLU A 239 6.85 32.52 21.99
C GLU A 239 7.78 31.32 21.71
N LYS A 240 8.59 30.90 22.68
CA LYS A 240 9.42 29.69 22.57
C LYS A 240 8.57 28.42 22.66
N GLU A 241 7.64 28.36 23.61
CA GLU A 241 6.69 27.25 23.77
C GLU A 241 5.82 27.08 22.51
N GLU A 242 5.33 28.19 21.92
CA GLU A 242 4.56 28.20 20.68
C GLU A 242 5.39 27.69 19.48
N LYS A 243 6.64 28.15 19.34
CA LYS A 243 7.57 27.66 18.30
C LYS A 243 7.96 26.19 18.49
N GLU A 244 8.01 25.69 19.72
CA GLU A 244 8.24 24.27 20.00
C GLU A 244 7.01 23.42 19.66
N LEU A 245 5.80 23.88 19.98
CA LEU A 245 4.54 23.25 19.57
C LEU A 245 4.36 23.26 18.04
N GLU A 246 4.73 24.34 17.35
CA GLU A 246 4.70 24.40 15.88
C GLU A 246 5.69 23.39 15.27
N ARG A 247 6.91 23.30 15.81
CA ARG A 247 7.88 22.25 15.40
C ARG A 247 7.38 20.84 15.66
N GLN A 248 6.67 20.61 16.77
CA GLN A 248 6.08 19.30 17.06
C GLN A 248 4.99 18.94 16.04
N ARG A 249 4.04 19.87 15.76
CA ARG A 249 3.00 19.69 14.73
C ARG A 249 3.58 19.48 13.33
N GLU A 250 4.63 20.21 12.97
CA GLU A 250 5.36 20.06 11.70
C GLU A 250 6.00 18.66 11.59
N LEU A 251 6.64 18.18 12.66
CA LEU A 251 7.22 16.84 12.75
C LEU A 251 6.16 15.73 12.72
N GLU A 252 4.99 15.94 13.34
CA GLU A 252 3.85 15.03 13.29
C GLU A 252 3.25 14.95 11.89
N ARG A 253 3.07 16.08 11.20
CA ARG A 253 2.65 16.09 9.79
C ARG A 253 3.64 15.34 8.90
N ILE A 254 4.94 15.52 9.11
CA ILE A 254 5.99 14.78 8.38
C ILE A 254 5.98 13.29 8.74
N ARG A 255 5.73 12.93 10.00
CA ARG A 255 5.61 11.53 10.45
C ARG A 255 4.40 10.86 9.80
N ALA A 256 3.22 11.47 9.89
CA ALA A 256 1.99 11.00 9.25
C ALA A 256 2.14 10.88 7.73
N GLY A 257 2.77 11.87 7.07
CA GLY A 257 3.07 11.80 5.64
C GLY A 257 3.97 10.61 5.27
N LYS A 258 5.04 10.36 6.03
CA LYS A 258 5.93 9.20 5.84
C LYS A 258 5.26 7.87 6.17
N GLU A 259 4.33 7.85 7.12
CA GLU A 259 3.57 6.67 7.50
C GLU A 259 2.54 6.31 6.41
N MET A 260 1.82 7.29 5.88
CA MET A 260 0.94 7.13 4.73
C MET A 260 1.71 6.67 3.47
N GLN A 261 2.92 7.18 3.24
CA GLN A 261 3.79 6.69 2.17
C GLN A 261 4.19 5.22 2.38
N LYS A 262 4.64 4.84 3.59
CA LYS A 262 4.98 3.44 3.91
C LYS A 262 3.81 2.48 3.82
N MET A 263 2.59 2.93 4.11
CA MET A 263 1.39 2.12 3.90
C MET A 263 1.13 1.90 2.41
N ARG A 264 1.20 2.95 1.58
CA ARG A 264 1.10 2.82 0.12
C ARG A 264 2.18 1.92 -0.48
N GLU A 265 3.44 2.06 -0.06
CA GLU A 265 4.55 1.20 -0.49
C GLU A 265 4.27 -0.29 -0.20
N LYS A 266 3.71 -0.62 0.97
CA LYS A 266 3.30 -1.99 1.32
C LYS A 266 2.13 -2.48 0.49
N ASP A 267 1.12 -1.64 0.26
CA ASP A 267 -0.04 -1.99 -0.56
C ASP A 267 0.37 -2.24 -2.02
N GLU A 268 1.26 -1.42 -2.56
CA GLU A 268 1.88 -1.60 -3.88
C GLU A 268 2.75 -2.87 -3.93
N GLU A 269 3.55 -3.16 -2.90
CA GLU A 269 4.33 -4.40 -2.81
C GLU A 269 3.43 -5.64 -2.79
N LEU A 270 2.34 -5.61 -2.03
CA LEU A 270 1.35 -6.69 -1.97
C LEU A 270 0.60 -6.85 -3.30
N ALA A 271 0.25 -5.75 -3.98
CA ALA A 271 -0.36 -5.78 -5.31
C ALA A 271 0.61 -6.40 -6.35
N LEU A 272 1.88 -5.99 -6.34
CA LEU A 272 2.92 -6.55 -7.21
C LEU A 272 3.17 -8.04 -6.92
N LYS A 273 3.14 -8.47 -5.66
CA LYS A 273 3.22 -9.89 -5.27
C LYS A 273 2.06 -10.71 -5.85
N ARG A 274 0.81 -10.22 -5.74
CA ARG A 274 -0.38 -10.88 -6.32
C ARG A 274 -0.26 -11.02 -7.85
N ILE A 275 0.18 -9.96 -8.55
CA ILE A 275 0.40 -10.01 -10.01
C ILE A 275 1.52 -11.00 -10.38
N ALA A 276 2.61 -11.03 -9.60
CA ALA A 276 3.72 -11.95 -9.81
C ALA A 276 3.31 -13.42 -9.56
N GLU A 277 2.50 -13.68 -8.54
CA GLU A 277 1.95 -15.00 -8.24
C GLU A 277 0.96 -15.47 -9.32
N GLN A 278 0.04 -14.60 -9.76
CA GLN A 278 -0.86 -14.90 -10.87
C GLN A 278 -0.07 -15.26 -12.14
N ARG A 279 0.95 -14.47 -12.51
CA ARG A 279 1.81 -14.77 -13.67
C ARG A 279 2.61 -16.06 -13.52
N LYS A 280 3.03 -16.43 -12.30
CA LYS A 280 3.67 -17.74 -12.03
C LYS A 280 2.67 -18.87 -12.25
N ARG A 281 1.46 -18.74 -11.69
CA ARG A 281 0.38 -19.73 -11.84
C ARG A 281 -0.02 -19.93 -13.30
N GLU A 282 -0.26 -18.84 -14.05
CA GLU A 282 -0.55 -18.89 -15.48
C GLU A 282 0.57 -19.59 -16.25
N LYS A 283 1.84 -19.27 -15.95
CA LYS A 283 3.02 -19.91 -16.56
C LYS A 283 3.14 -21.41 -16.20
N GLU A 284 2.77 -21.80 -14.98
CA GLU A 284 2.76 -23.21 -14.54
C GLU A 284 1.59 -24.00 -15.14
N GLU A 285 0.42 -23.39 -15.32
CA GLU A 285 -0.72 -23.96 -16.05
C GLU A 285 -0.37 -24.12 -17.55
N GLU A 286 0.25 -23.12 -18.17
CA GLU A 286 0.75 -23.20 -19.54
C GLU A 286 1.85 -24.27 -19.70
N ALA A 287 2.79 -24.37 -18.75
CA ALA A 287 3.83 -25.39 -18.75
C ALA A 287 3.25 -26.81 -18.64
N ARG A 288 2.25 -27.01 -17.76
CA ARG A 288 1.53 -28.29 -17.63
C ARG A 288 0.78 -28.64 -18.92
N ALA A 289 0.06 -27.70 -19.53
CA ALA A 289 -0.63 -27.92 -20.81
C ALA A 289 0.35 -28.26 -21.95
N ARG A 290 1.53 -27.61 -21.99
CA ARG A 290 2.61 -27.93 -22.94
C ARG A 290 3.20 -29.33 -22.70
N GLU A 291 3.35 -29.75 -21.44
CA GLU A 291 3.82 -31.09 -21.09
C GLU A 291 2.79 -32.17 -21.46
N GLU A 292 1.50 -31.94 -21.20
CA GLU A 292 0.42 -32.84 -21.63
C GLU A 292 0.35 -32.98 -23.15
N LEU A 293 0.48 -31.88 -23.90
CA LEU A 293 0.55 -31.94 -25.36
C LEU A 293 1.77 -32.73 -25.83
N ARG A 294 2.92 -32.57 -25.16
CA ARG A 294 4.14 -33.35 -25.45
C ARG A 294 3.94 -34.84 -25.18
N LYS A 295 3.27 -35.22 -24.08
CA LYS A 295 2.93 -36.62 -23.77
C LYS A 295 2.00 -37.22 -24.82
N LYS A 296 0.92 -36.52 -25.19
CA LYS A 296 -0.01 -36.95 -26.25
C LYS A 296 0.69 -37.14 -27.60
N LEU A 297 1.64 -36.26 -27.95
CA LEU A 297 2.48 -36.40 -29.15
C LEU A 297 3.44 -37.59 -29.07
N GLU A 298 3.96 -37.91 -27.88
CA GLU A 298 4.82 -39.09 -27.67
C GLU A 298 4.02 -40.41 -27.72
N GLU A 299 2.81 -40.42 -27.16
CA GLU A 299 1.89 -41.55 -27.19
C GLU A 299 1.42 -41.85 -28.62
N ASP A 300 0.91 -40.85 -29.36
CA ASP A 300 0.53 -41.01 -30.77
C ASP A 300 1.74 -41.41 -31.66
N ARG A 301 2.95 -40.93 -31.33
CA ARG A 301 4.19 -41.39 -31.99
C ARG A 301 4.49 -42.86 -31.71
N LYS A 302 4.32 -43.33 -30.47
CA LYS A 302 4.49 -44.74 -30.07
C LYS A 302 3.41 -45.61 -30.71
N GLU A 303 2.16 -45.17 -30.73
CA GLU A 303 1.05 -45.87 -31.37
C GLU A 303 1.27 -46.00 -32.89
N ARG A 304 1.69 -44.92 -33.57
CA ARG A 304 2.05 -44.97 -35.00
C ARG A 304 3.23 -45.92 -35.27
N ARG A 305 4.24 -46.01 -34.38
CA ARG A 305 5.34 -47.00 -34.49
C ARG A 305 4.84 -48.43 -34.30
N ARG A 306 4.05 -48.70 -33.25
CA ARG A 306 3.40 -50.01 -33.00
C ARG A 306 2.55 -50.44 -34.21
N ARG A 307 1.76 -49.53 -34.77
CA ARG A 307 0.91 -49.77 -35.97
C ARG A 307 1.72 -50.07 -37.24
N LEU A 308 2.96 -49.58 -37.33
CA LEU A 308 3.89 -49.87 -38.43
C LEU A 308 4.76 -51.13 -38.19
N GLY A 309 4.57 -51.83 -37.06
CA GLY A 309 5.34 -53.04 -36.73
C GLY A 309 6.81 -52.78 -36.35
N LEU A 310 7.18 -51.53 -36.06
CA LEU A 310 8.52 -51.18 -35.60
C LEU A 310 8.65 -51.36 -34.07
N PRO A 311 9.86 -51.66 -33.55
CA PRO A 311 10.12 -51.71 -32.12
C PRO A 311 9.70 -50.41 -31.40
N GLU A 312 9.24 -50.57 -30.15
CA GLU A 312 8.68 -49.49 -29.35
C GLU A 312 9.72 -48.44 -28.90
N GLU A 313 10.98 -48.87 -28.77
CA GLU A 313 12.12 -48.00 -28.55
C GLU A 313 12.76 -47.60 -29.90
N LEU A 314 13.02 -46.31 -30.08
CA LEU A 314 14.05 -45.88 -31.03
C LEU A 314 15.39 -46.53 -30.63
N THR A 315 16.19 -46.96 -31.59
CA THR A 315 17.61 -47.27 -31.29
C THR A 315 18.30 -46.02 -30.74
N GLU A 316 19.29 -46.20 -29.88
CA GLU A 316 20.01 -45.09 -29.23
C GLU A 316 20.61 -44.10 -30.26
N GLU A 317 21.05 -44.59 -31.43
CA GLU A 317 21.49 -43.74 -32.55
C GLU A 317 20.36 -42.86 -33.12
N GLU A 318 19.14 -43.39 -33.23
CA GLU A 318 17.99 -42.64 -33.75
C GLU A 318 17.50 -41.61 -32.72
N LYS A 319 17.49 -41.95 -31.43
CA LYS A 319 17.28 -40.99 -30.32
C LYS A 319 18.35 -39.88 -30.34
N ALA A 320 19.62 -40.25 -30.54
CA ALA A 320 20.74 -39.30 -30.59
C ALA A 320 20.63 -38.33 -31.77
N ARG A 321 20.33 -38.80 -32.99
CA ARG A 321 20.14 -37.92 -34.17
C ARG A 321 18.94 -36.99 -34.03
N GLU A 322 17.87 -37.43 -33.37
CA GLU A 322 16.71 -36.58 -33.11
C GLU A 322 16.99 -35.54 -32.01
N ALA A 323 17.74 -35.91 -30.97
CA ALA A 323 18.24 -34.98 -29.96
C ALA A 323 19.22 -33.95 -30.55
N GLU A 324 20.12 -34.36 -31.45
CA GLU A 324 21.05 -33.46 -32.15
C GLU A 324 20.30 -32.47 -33.05
N LYS A 325 19.26 -32.92 -33.77
CA LYS A 325 18.38 -32.04 -34.56
C LYS A 325 17.63 -31.05 -33.67
N ARG A 326 17.07 -31.49 -32.53
CA ARG A 326 16.44 -30.58 -31.57
C ARG A 326 17.43 -29.57 -31.00
N LYS A 327 18.65 -29.99 -30.63
CA LYS A 327 19.70 -29.06 -30.17
C LYS A 327 20.06 -28.03 -31.23
N LYS A 328 20.28 -28.44 -32.49
CA LYS A 328 20.52 -27.49 -33.60
C LYS A 328 19.36 -26.52 -33.82
N GLN A 329 18.11 -26.98 -33.68
CA GLN A 329 16.94 -26.09 -33.76
C GLN A 329 16.82 -25.14 -32.57
N GLU A 330 17.09 -25.62 -31.35
CA GLU A 330 17.12 -24.81 -30.12
C GLU A 330 18.28 -23.79 -30.17
N GLU A 331 19.44 -24.16 -30.72
CA GLU A 331 20.59 -23.27 -30.96
C GLU A 331 20.32 -22.26 -32.08
N GLU A 332 19.62 -22.64 -33.16
CA GLU A 332 19.21 -21.72 -34.24
C GLU A 332 18.12 -20.75 -33.76
N GLU A 333 17.17 -21.21 -32.95
CA GLU A 333 16.17 -20.34 -32.30
C GLU A 333 16.81 -19.44 -31.24
N ALA A 334 17.77 -19.95 -30.45
CA ALA A 334 18.55 -19.16 -29.50
C ALA A 334 19.43 -18.13 -30.21
N ALA A 335 20.03 -18.45 -31.37
CA ALA A 335 20.78 -17.50 -32.18
C ALA A 335 19.85 -16.39 -32.73
N LYS A 336 18.66 -16.74 -33.22
CA LYS A 336 17.64 -15.75 -33.65
C LYS A 336 17.15 -14.88 -32.48
N LYS A 337 16.93 -15.45 -31.29
CA LYS A 337 16.56 -14.69 -30.07
C LYS A 337 17.70 -13.83 -29.54
N ALA A 338 18.95 -14.31 -29.60
CA ALA A 338 20.13 -13.56 -29.18
C ALA A 338 20.40 -12.37 -30.14
N PHE A 339 20.13 -12.53 -31.43
CA PHE A 339 20.22 -11.44 -32.43
C PHE A 339 19.22 -10.31 -32.16
N SER A 340 18.06 -10.62 -31.57
CA SER A 340 16.99 -9.67 -31.27
C SER A 340 17.26 -8.73 -30.07
N TYR A 341 18.22 -9.01 -29.18
CA TYR A 341 18.22 -8.41 -27.85
C TYR A 341 18.93 -7.02 -27.77
N VAL A 342 18.15 -6.02 -27.31
CA VAL A 342 18.52 -4.66 -26.86
C VAL A 342 18.95 -3.63 -27.93
N LYS A 343 19.96 -3.88 -28.76
CA LYS A 343 20.48 -2.84 -29.68
C LYS A 343 19.42 -2.25 -30.64
N PRO A 344 18.62 -3.03 -31.38
CA PRO A 344 17.67 -2.46 -32.34
C PRO A 344 16.56 -1.65 -31.65
N VAL A 345 16.05 -2.08 -30.50
CA VAL A 345 14.97 -1.37 -29.77
C VAL A 345 15.40 0.05 -29.37
N SER A 346 16.63 0.21 -28.88
CA SER A 346 17.18 1.52 -28.51
C SER A 346 17.48 2.44 -29.70
N ALA A 347 17.66 1.88 -30.90
CA ALA A 347 17.81 2.64 -32.14
C ALA A 347 16.44 3.02 -32.71
N LEU A 348 15.47 2.11 -32.70
CA LEU A 348 14.09 2.35 -33.15
C LEU A 348 13.37 3.40 -32.29
N SER A 349 13.62 3.46 -30.97
CA SER A 349 13.08 4.54 -30.14
C SER A 349 13.66 5.91 -30.51
N LYS A 350 14.98 6.01 -30.75
CA LYS A 350 15.63 7.24 -31.25
C LYS A 350 15.11 7.65 -32.63
N MET A 351 14.93 6.69 -33.54
CA MET A 351 14.32 6.91 -34.85
C MET A 351 12.90 7.48 -34.72
N ARG A 352 12.08 6.95 -33.81
CA ARG A 352 10.74 7.50 -33.54
C ARG A 352 10.82 8.95 -33.05
N THR A 353 11.72 9.26 -32.11
CA THR A 353 11.93 10.64 -31.64
C THR A 353 12.37 11.56 -32.78
N GLN A 354 13.35 11.17 -33.59
CA GLN A 354 13.80 11.92 -34.77
C GLN A 354 12.66 12.18 -35.76
N LEU A 355 11.79 11.20 -36.02
CA LEU A 355 10.62 11.38 -36.90
C LEU A 355 9.57 12.32 -36.29
N VAL A 356 9.40 12.32 -34.96
CA VAL A 356 8.53 13.28 -34.25
C VAL A 356 9.10 14.70 -34.33
N ASP A 357 10.41 14.86 -34.12
CA ASP A 357 11.08 16.16 -34.21
C ASP A 357 11.06 16.71 -35.64
N LEU A 358 11.27 15.84 -36.64
CA LEU A 358 11.08 16.16 -38.07
C LEU A 358 9.65 16.64 -38.36
N LYS A 359 8.63 15.89 -37.91
CA LYS A 359 7.22 16.26 -38.13
C LYS A 359 6.88 17.57 -37.43
N LYS A 360 7.37 17.80 -36.20
CA LYS A 360 7.18 19.04 -35.43
C LYS A 360 7.90 20.23 -36.08
N ALA A 361 9.14 20.09 -36.51
CA ALA A 361 9.91 21.15 -37.18
C ALA A 361 9.23 21.63 -38.49
N HIS A 362 8.71 20.70 -39.29
CA HIS A 362 8.02 21.04 -40.54
C HIS A 362 6.56 21.46 -40.38
N ALA A 363 5.90 21.09 -39.28
CA ALA A 363 4.60 21.67 -38.90
C ALA A 363 4.75 23.10 -38.36
N ALA A 364 5.84 23.41 -37.63
CA ALA A 364 6.10 24.74 -37.07
C ALA A 364 6.68 25.72 -38.10
N GLY A 365 7.53 25.25 -39.02
CA GLY A 365 8.21 26.10 -40.02
C GLY A 365 7.36 26.48 -41.24
N ALA A 366 6.22 25.80 -41.48
CA ALA A 366 5.34 26.06 -42.60
C ALA A 366 3.88 26.23 -42.12
N ALA A 367 3.41 27.48 -42.09
CA ALA A 367 2.01 27.82 -41.88
C ALA A 367 1.17 27.46 -43.13
N GLY A 368 1.01 26.16 -43.40
CA GLY A 368 0.28 25.62 -44.55
C GLY A 368 0.74 24.21 -44.93
N GLY A 369 -0.14 23.44 -45.57
CA GLY A 369 0.05 22.00 -45.86
C GLY A 369 1.22 21.62 -46.78
N SER A 370 2.04 22.58 -47.24
CA SER A 370 3.27 22.31 -47.99
C SER A 370 4.35 21.63 -47.13
N GLY A 371 4.45 21.97 -45.84
CA GLY A 371 5.40 21.34 -44.91
C GLY A 371 5.15 19.86 -44.70
N GLU A 372 3.87 19.47 -44.54
CA GLU A 372 3.49 18.07 -44.38
C GLU A 372 3.66 17.26 -45.67
N ALA A 373 3.38 17.86 -46.84
CA ALA A 373 3.64 17.23 -48.13
C ALA A 373 5.15 16.96 -48.36
N ALA A 374 6.02 17.88 -47.93
CA ALA A 374 7.46 17.69 -47.96
C ALA A 374 7.91 16.56 -47.01
N PHE A 375 7.40 16.54 -45.77
CA PHE A 375 7.64 15.46 -44.80
C PHE A 375 7.23 14.09 -45.35
N LYS A 376 6.05 13.97 -45.95
CA LYS A 376 5.55 12.73 -46.57
C LYS A 376 6.46 12.27 -47.71
N THR A 377 6.82 13.20 -48.60
CA THR A 377 7.74 12.93 -49.73
C THR A 377 9.12 12.44 -49.27
N ALA A 378 9.63 13.00 -48.18
CA ALA A 378 10.89 12.57 -47.57
C ALA A 378 10.79 11.16 -46.98
N CYS A 379 9.75 10.89 -46.19
CA CYS A 379 9.53 9.58 -45.56
C CYS A 379 9.38 8.47 -46.60
N GLU A 380 8.61 8.68 -47.67
CA GLU A 380 8.54 7.73 -48.77
C GLU A 380 9.90 7.53 -49.48
N THR A 381 10.68 8.59 -49.64
CA THR A 381 11.99 8.51 -50.32
C THR A 381 13.00 7.74 -49.46
N MET A 382 13.02 7.97 -48.15
CA MET A 382 13.81 7.19 -47.18
C MET A 382 13.34 5.73 -47.15
N MET A 383 12.03 5.47 -47.13
CA MET A 383 11.46 4.12 -47.16
C MET A 383 11.89 3.35 -48.42
N ARG A 384 11.92 3.99 -49.59
CA ARG A 384 12.44 3.37 -50.84
C ARG A 384 13.93 3.03 -50.74
N TYR A 385 14.77 3.87 -50.13
CA TYR A 385 16.18 3.54 -49.92
C TYR A 385 16.36 2.34 -48.98
N LEU A 386 15.70 2.34 -47.82
CA LEU A 386 15.78 1.24 -46.85
C LEU A 386 15.21 -0.07 -47.42
N GLY A 387 14.10 0.00 -48.16
CA GLY A 387 13.48 -1.15 -48.83
C GLY A 387 14.39 -1.79 -49.88
N ASN A 388 15.06 -1.00 -50.71
CA ASN A 388 16.02 -1.52 -51.70
C ASN A 388 17.21 -2.24 -51.04
N ILE A 389 17.74 -1.72 -49.93
CA ILE A 389 18.83 -2.36 -49.17
C ILE A 389 18.34 -3.64 -48.48
N ALA A 390 17.12 -3.64 -47.91
CA ALA A 390 16.55 -4.81 -47.25
C ALA A 390 16.20 -5.95 -48.23
N ALA A 391 15.87 -5.63 -49.49
CA ALA A 391 15.63 -6.59 -50.55
C ALA A 391 16.93 -7.15 -51.17
N SER A 392 17.91 -6.27 -51.44
CA SER A 392 19.19 -6.60 -52.07
C SER A 392 20.40 -6.14 -51.22
N PRO A 393 20.67 -6.78 -50.07
CA PRO A 393 21.74 -6.34 -49.15
C PRO A 393 23.15 -6.44 -49.75
N GLY A 394 23.36 -7.34 -50.72
CA GLY A 394 24.64 -7.50 -51.41
C GLY A 394 25.01 -6.35 -52.35
N GLU A 395 24.04 -5.58 -52.85
CA GLU A 395 24.28 -4.62 -53.95
C GLU A 395 24.79 -3.25 -53.46
N GLU A 396 26.06 -2.94 -53.73
CA GLU A 396 26.74 -1.70 -53.28
C GLU A 396 26.09 -0.41 -53.76
N LYS A 397 25.45 -0.46 -54.93
CA LYS A 397 24.71 0.68 -55.52
C LYS A 397 23.55 1.16 -54.65
N PHE A 398 22.93 0.26 -53.87
CA PHE A 398 21.85 0.61 -52.94
C PHE A 398 22.38 1.01 -51.56
N ARG A 399 23.57 0.52 -51.19
CA ARG A 399 24.29 0.89 -49.95
C ARG A 399 24.92 2.29 -50.00
N THR A 400 24.85 3.00 -51.14
CA THR A 400 25.48 4.32 -51.35
C THR A 400 24.46 5.36 -51.84
N ILE A 401 24.25 6.44 -51.08
CA ILE A 401 23.40 7.58 -51.46
C ILE A 401 24.29 8.82 -51.65
N ARG A 402 24.31 9.40 -52.84
CA ARG A 402 25.10 10.61 -53.14
C ARG A 402 24.39 11.88 -52.65
N LEU A 403 25.05 12.66 -51.79
CA LEU A 403 24.52 13.91 -51.24
C LEU A 403 24.37 15.00 -52.32
N GLY A 404 25.18 14.96 -53.37
CA GLY A 404 25.09 15.85 -54.54
C GLY A 404 23.92 15.57 -55.50
N ASN A 405 23.09 14.54 -55.26
CA ASN A 405 21.95 14.25 -56.13
C ASN A 405 20.80 15.24 -55.86
N ALA A 406 20.42 16.04 -56.85
CA ALA A 406 19.33 17.01 -56.75
C ALA A 406 18.01 16.42 -56.21
N ALA A 407 17.68 15.18 -56.59
CA ALA A 407 16.47 14.51 -56.09
C ALA A 407 16.57 14.14 -54.60
N PHE A 408 17.76 13.81 -54.11
CA PHE A 408 18.00 13.60 -52.67
C PHE A 408 17.99 14.93 -51.92
N GLN A 409 18.60 15.97 -52.48
CA GLN A 409 18.63 17.30 -51.86
C GLN A 409 17.25 17.90 -51.70
N GLN A 410 16.42 17.87 -52.75
CA GLN A 410 15.07 18.43 -52.73
C GLN A 410 14.12 17.65 -51.81
N ARG A 411 14.24 16.32 -51.74
CA ARG A 411 13.27 15.46 -51.02
C ARG A 411 13.68 15.07 -49.61
N VAL A 412 14.97 15.00 -49.30
CA VAL A 412 15.46 14.48 -48.01
C VAL A 412 16.41 15.47 -47.32
N ALA A 413 17.43 15.99 -48.00
CA ALA A 413 18.37 16.92 -47.37
C ALA A 413 17.78 18.32 -47.08
N SER A 414 16.65 18.66 -47.69
CA SER A 414 15.85 19.84 -47.41
C SER A 414 15.19 19.82 -46.01
N LEU A 415 15.10 18.65 -45.37
CA LEU A 415 14.50 18.50 -44.05
C LEU A 415 15.61 18.35 -42.97
N PRO A 416 15.82 19.34 -42.08
CA PRO A 416 16.75 19.21 -40.95
C PRO A 416 16.37 18.00 -40.06
N GLY A 417 17.32 17.08 -39.86
CA GLY A 417 17.14 15.84 -39.10
C GLY A 417 16.94 14.57 -39.95
N ALA A 418 16.60 14.68 -41.24
CA ALA A 418 16.37 13.50 -42.09
C ALA A 418 17.68 12.75 -42.43
N VAL A 419 18.80 13.47 -42.49
CA VAL A 419 20.14 12.87 -42.59
C VAL A 419 20.51 12.14 -41.30
N ASP A 420 20.14 12.65 -40.13
CA ASP A 420 20.45 12.04 -38.83
C ASP A 420 19.66 10.75 -38.61
N PHE A 421 18.42 10.69 -39.12
CA PHE A 421 17.64 9.45 -39.20
C PHE A 421 18.36 8.39 -40.06
N LEU A 422 18.88 8.75 -41.23
CA LEU A 422 19.67 7.84 -42.07
C LEU A 422 20.96 7.39 -41.37
N VAL A 423 21.67 8.29 -40.69
CA VAL A 423 22.85 7.92 -39.89
C VAL A 423 22.47 6.91 -38.79
N THR A 424 21.33 7.09 -38.15
CA THR A 424 20.79 6.18 -37.11
C THR A 424 20.38 4.82 -37.70
N CYS A 425 20.01 4.75 -38.99
CA CYS A 425 19.78 3.51 -39.72
C CYS A 425 21.07 2.75 -40.10
N GLY A 426 22.26 3.32 -39.88
CA GLY A 426 23.55 2.69 -40.16
C GLY A 426 24.33 3.26 -41.35
N PHE A 427 23.89 4.38 -41.93
CA PHE A 427 24.70 5.09 -42.93
C PHE A 427 25.83 5.90 -42.28
N GLU A 428 27.02 5.87 -42.86
CA GLU A 428 28.14 6.75 -42.51
C GLU A 428 28.26 7.89 -43.53
N LYS A 429 28.50 9.11 -43.07
CA LYS A 429 28.83 10.24 -43.95
C LYS A 429 30.31 10.16 -44.33
N LYS A 430 30.60 9.92 -45.61
CA LYS A 430 31.94 9.93 -46.21
C LYS A 430 31.95 10.89 -47.38
N ASP A 431 32.70 11.99 -47.24
CA ASP A 431 32.81 13.06 -48.22
C ASP A 431 31.42 13.52 -48.72
N ASP A 432 31.11 13.29 -50.00
CA ASP A 432 29.86 13.64 -50.68
C ASP A 432 28.81 12.51 -50.74
N ALA A 433 28.95 11.46 -49.93
CA ALA A 433 28.01 10.33 -49.91
C ALA A 433 27.70 9.79 -48.50
N LEU A 434 26.51 9.22 -48.37
CA LEU A 434 26.10 8.36 -47.25
C LEU A 434 26.32 6.91 -47.68
N VAL A 435 27.18 6.18 -46.96
CA VAL A 435 27.57 4.80 -47.28
C VAL A 435 27.24 3.88 -46.11
N MET A 436 26.50 2.81 -46.37
CA MET A 436 26.22 1.75 -45.40
C MET A 436 27.26 0.62 -45.55
N LEU A 437 28.09 0.44 -44.52
CA LEU A 437 29.05 -0.65 -44.47
C LEU A 437 28.34 -2.01 -44.28
N PRO A 438 28.79 -3.10 -44.92
CA PRO A 438 28.16 -4.41 -44.79
C PRO A 438 28.17 -4.95 -43.35
N GLU A 439 29.19 -4.60 -42.55
CA GLU A 439 29.27 -4.92 -41.11
C GLU A 439 28.18 -4.24 -40.26
N LYS A 440 27.61 -3.14 -40.75
CA LYS A 440 26.56 -2.35 -40.07
C LYS A 440 25.16 -2.63 -40.64
N LEU A 441 25.03 -3.52 -41.61
CA LEU A 441 23.76 -3.86 -42.24
C LEU A 441 22.97 -4.81 -41.33
N ASN A 442 21.94 -4.27 -40.65
CA ASN A 442 20.99 -5.05 -39.88
C ASN A 442 19.60 -4.99 -40.53
N VAL A 443 19.20 -6.07 -41.21
CA VAL A 443 17.93 -6.16 -41.96
C VAL A 443 16.70 -5.98 -41.04
N GLU A 444 16.78 -6.41 -39.78
CA GLU A 444 15.69 -6.23 -38.81
C GLU A 444 15.54 -4.76 -38.40
N LEU A 445 16.66 -4.06 -38.18
CA LEU A 445 16.67 -2.62 -37.91
C LEU A 445 16.13 -1.82 -39.10
N LEU A 446 16.53 -2.16 -40.34
CA LEU A 446 16.01 -1.51 -41.55
C LEU A 446 14.50 -1.75 -41.74
N ARG A 447 14.02 -2.96 -41.43
CA ARG A 447 12.59 -3.29 -41.45
C ARG A 447 11.81 -2.52 -40.39
N GLY A 448 12.34 -2.42 -39.16
CA GLY A 448 11.75 -1.63 -38.09
C GLY A 448 11.74 -0.13 -38.38
N ALA A 449 12.81 0.39 -39.00
CA ALA A 449 12.89 1.78 -39.45
C ALA A 449 11.86 2.07 -40.56
N GLY A 450 11.67 1.12 -41.49
CA GLY A 450 10.59 1.18 -42.49
C GLY A 450 9.20 1.21 -41.84
N GLY A 451 8.96 0.39 -40.82
CA GLY A 451 7.71 0.42 -40.04
C GLY A 451 7.49 1.73 -39.28
N ALA A 452 8.55 2.33 -38.72
CA ALA A 452 8.47 3.63 -38.05
C ALA A 452 8.16 4.78 -39.04
N LEU A 453 8.70 4.71 -40.26
CA LEU A 453 8.35 5.65 -41.34
C LEU A 453 6.90 5.48 -41.80
N ASP A 454 6.43 4.23 -41.95
CA ASP A 454 5.04 3.94 -42.32
C ASP A 454 4.05 4.40 -41.23
N GLU A 455 4.35 4.17 -39.96
CA GLU A 455 3.55 4.70 -38.85
C GLU A 455 3.53 6.24 -38.85
N ALA A 456 4.65 6.90 -39.16
CA ALA A 456 4.71 8.35 -39.26
C ALA A 456 3.88 8.93 -40.42
N LEU A 457 3.67 8.16 -41.49
CA LEU A 457 2.83 8.50 -42.64
C LEU A 457 1.34 8.22 -42.40
N THR A 458 1.02 7.08 -41.77
CA THR A 458 -0.35 6.55 -41.63
C THR A 458 -1.05 7.01 -40.36
N ASN A 459 -0.32 7.27 -39.26
CA ASN A 459 -0.91 7.65 -37.97
C ASN A 459 -1.04 9.19 -37.85
N PRO A 460 -2.28 9.74 -37.81
CA PRO A 460 -2.48 11.19 -37.66
C PRO A 460 -1.85 11.73 -36.38
N PHE A 461 -1.95 10.97 -35.29
CA PHE A 461 -1.47 11.31 -33.95
C PHE A 461 0.01 11.00 -33.70
N PHE A 462 0.77 10.62 -34.74
CA PHE A 462 2.21 10.40 -34.60
C PHE A 462 2.90 11.69 -34.08
N GLY A 463 3.43 11.63 -32.85
CA GLY A 463 4.07 12.76 -32.16
C GLY A 463 3.15 13.67 -31.35
N ALA A 464 1.88 13.30 -31.14
CA ALA A 464 0.88 14.10 -30.40
C ALA A 464 0.90 13.92 -28.87
N LEU A 465 2.00 13.41 -28.32
CA LEU A 465 2.34 13.31 -26.89
C LEU A 465 3.69 14.00 -26.64
#